data_AF-A0A0A7PNP7-F1
#
_entry.id   AF-A0A0A7PNP7-F1
#
_cell.length_a   1.000
_cell.length_b   1.000
_cell.length_c   1.000
_cell.angle_alpha   90.00
_cell.angle_beta   90.00
_cell.angle_gamma   90.00
#
_symmetry.space_group_name_H-M   'P 1'
#
loop_
_entity.id
_entity.type
_entity.pdbx_description
1 polymer ?
#
loop_
_entity_poly.entity_id
_entity_poly.type
_entity_poly.pdbx_seq_one_letter_code
_entity_poly.pdbx_strand_id
1 'polypeptide(L)'
;MGAGVWLATLLEPDGDTLHGIADLDMDCVDYGTFSLSELQGLDVGLQLGVERDILFETTAPISVWIDIADIARGIRAAERIIARLEREG
;
A
#
# COMPACT_ATOMS: atom_id res chain seq x y z
N MET A 1 -4.80 -0.30 16.73
CA MET A 1 -4.13 0.21 15.52
C MET A 1 -3.45 -1.01 14.92
N GLY A 2 -3.90 -1.48 13.76
CA GLY A 2 -3.21 -2.53 13.04
C GLY A 2 -2.06 -1.94 12.23
N ALA A 3 -1.42 -2.78 11.42
CA ALA A 3 -0.24 -2.41 10.66
C ALA A 3 -0.64 -1.55 9.47
N GLY A 4 -0.08 -0.34 9.37
CA GLY A 4 -0.23 0.50 8.19
C GLY A 4 0.33 -0.20 6.95
N VAL A 5 -0.34 -0.03 5.81
CA VAL A 5 0.07 -0.61 4.52
C VAL A 5 0.11 0.47 3.46
N TRP A 6 1.17 0.46 2.67
CA TRP A 6 1.36 1.36 1.54
C TRP A 6 1.57 0.54 0.28
N LEU A 7 0.97 0.97 -0.82
CA LEU A 7 1.24 0.46 -2.16
C LEU A 7 1.65 1.62 -3.05
N ALA A 8 2.95 1.71 -3.34
CA ALA A 8 3.52 2.74 -4.20
C ALA A 8 3.66 2.24 -5.64
N THR A 9 3.41 3.13 -6.62
CA THR A 9 3.53 2.85 -8.06
C THR A 9 4.62 3.66 -8.74
N LEU A 10 4.99 4.79 -8.15
CA LEU A 10 6.00 5.71 -8.67
C LEU A 10 6.83 6.26 -7.51
N LEU A 11 8.14 6.34 -7.73
CA LEU A 11 9.06 7.16 -6.95
C LEU A 11 9.51 8.32 -7.84
N GLU A 12 9.28 9.54 -7.39
CA GLU A 12 9.66 10.75 -8.11
C GLU A 12 11.20 10.90 -8.20
N PRO A 13 11.72 11.71 -9.14
CA PRO A 13 13.16 11.92 -9.29
C PRO A 13 13.87 12.55 -8.09
N ASP A 14 13.12 13.12 -7.13
CA ASP A 14 13.67 13.62 -5.87
C ASP A 14 14.18 12.48 -4.95
N GLY A 15 13.81 11.23 -5.26
CA GLY A 15 14.20 10.06 -4.50
C GLY A 15 13.46 9.89 -3.18
N ASP A 16 12.39 10.66 -2.94
CA ASP A 16 11.64 10.66 -1.69
C ASP A 16 10.12 10.61 -1.87
N THR A 17 9.56 11.30 -2.87
CA THR A 17 8.11 11.37 -3.04
C THR A 17 7.60 10.11 -3.73
N LEU A 18 6.81 9.31 -3.00
CA LEU A 18 6.11 8.15 -3.53
C LEU A 18 4.66 8.51 -3.86
N HIS A 19 4.13 7.98 -4.96
CA HIS A 19 2.70 8.05 -5.30
C HIS A 19 2.03 6.69 -5.13
N GLY A 20 0.82 6.68 -4.58
CA GLY A 20 0.07 5.44 -4.43
C GLY A 20 -1.11 5.54 -3.47
N ILE A 21 -1.41 4.41 -2.83
CA ILE A 21 -2.46 4.32 -1.80
C ILE A 21 -1.87 3.92 -0.45
N ALA A 22 -2.49 4.44 0.61
CA ALA A 22 -2.14 4.16 2.00
C ALA A 22 -3.39 3.74 2.79
N ASP A 23 -3.24 2.72 3.62
CA ASP A 23 -4.24 2.21 4.54
C ASP A 23 -3.66 2.21 5.95
N LEU A 24 -4.14 3.12 6.79
CA LEU A 24 -3.63 3.35 8.15
C LEU A 24 -4.63 2.88 9.21
N ASP A 25 -5.57 2.00 8.85
CA ASP A 25 -6.71 1.60 9.70
C ASP A 25 -7.54 2.81 10.18
N MET A 26 -7.69 3.82 9.32
CA MET A 26 -8.43 5.07 9.61
C MET A 26 -9.78 5.13 8.88
N ASP A 27 -10.45 3.98 8.71
CA ASP A 27 -11.75 3.83 8.02
C ASP A 27 -11.77 4.31 6.55
N CYS A 28 -10.63 4.62 5.95
CA CYS A 28 -10.50 4.88 4.53
C CYS A 28 -9.10 4.53 4.03
N VAL A 29 -9.03 4.18 2.74
CA VAL A 29 -7.78 4.07 2.00
C VAL A 29 -7.58 5.41 1.30
N ASP A 30 -6.47 6.08 1.58
CA ASP A 30 -6.15 7.37 1.00
C ASP A 30 -5.29 7.20 -0.27
N TYR A 31 -5.57 8.00 -1.30
CA TYR A 31 -4.78 8.06 -2.53
C TYR A 31 -4.03 9.38 -2.59
N GLY A 32 -2.71 9.32 -2.72
CA GLY A 32 -1.91 10.52 -2.72
C GLY A 32 -0.42 10.26 -2.75
N THR A 33 0.31 11.13 -2.06
CA THR A 33 1.77 11.08 -1.95
C THR A 33 2.21 10.86 -0.51
N PHE A 34 3.34 10.18 -0.33
CA PHE A 34 3.96 9.95 0.97
C PHE A 34 5.49 9.90 0.82
N SER A 35 6.21 10.30 1.88
CA SER A 35 7.67 10.38 1.86
C SER A 35 8.31 9.03 2.18
N LEU A 36 9.25 8.60 1.34
CA LEU A 36 10.04 7.39 1.55
C LEU A 36 10.92 7.52 2.81
N SER A 37 11.53 8.68 3.03
CA SER A 37 12.36 8.94 4.21
C SER A 37 11.53 8.97 5.51
N GLU A 38 10.29 9.46 5.46
CA GLU A 38 9.36 9.34 6.60
C GLU A 38 9.00 7.87 6.87
N LEU A 39 8.73 7.06 5.84
CA LEU A 39 8.47 5.62 6.01
C LEU A 39 9.68 4.88 6.58
N GLN A 40 10.90 5.21 6.11
CA GLN A 40 12.15 4.63 6.64
C GLN A 40 12.44 5.05 8.08
N GLY A 41 12.03 6.26 8.45
CA GLY A 41 12.19 6.80 9.80
C GLY A 41 11.03 6.49 10.75
N LEU A 42 9.99 5.78 10.28
CA LEU A 42 8.80 5.51 11.07
C LEU A 42 9.13 4.57 12.24
N ASP A 43 9.08 5.10 13.46
CA ASP A 43 9.19 4.34 14.69
C ASP A 43 7.79 4.10 15.27
N VAL A 44 7.31 2.86 15.18
CA VAL A 44 6.03 2.45 15.79
C VAL A 44 6.22 1.81 17.17
N GLY A 45 7.41 1.93 17.75
CA GLY A 45 7.84 1.23 18.95
C GLY A 45 8.18 -0.23 18.67
N LEU A 46 8.61 -0.95 19.72
CA LEU A 46 8.97 -2.38 19.66
C LEU A 46 10.10 -2.72 18.67
N GLN A 47 10.90 -1.72 18.25
CA GLN A 47 11.94 -1.86 17.21
C GLN A 47 11.38 -2.33 15.85
N LEU A 48 10.10 -2.06 15.59
CA LEU A 48 9.44 -2.35 14.33
C LEU A 48 9.42 -1.09 13.46
N GLY A 49 9.58 -1.28 12.16
CA GLY A 49 9.50 -0.24 11.14
C GLY A 49 8.73 -0.73 9.92
N VAL A 50 8.69 0.09 8.88
CA VAL A 50 8.08 -0.31 7.60
C VAL A 50 9.03 -1.24 6.85
N GLU A 51 8.53 -2.41 6.47
CA GLU A 51 9.26 -3.37 5.66
C GLU A 51 8.71 -3.41 4.23
N ARG A 52 9.61 -3.51 3.25
CA ARG A 52 9.21 -3.77 1.87
C ARG A 52 8.87 -5.25 1.72
N ASP A 53 7.67 -5.53 1.23
CA ASP A 53 7.33 -6.86 0.75
C ASP A 53 8.01 -7.15 -0.59
N ILE A 54 9.01 -8.03 -0.58
CA ILE A 54 9.80 -8.39 -1.77
C ILE A 54 9.14 -9.49 -2.62
N LEU A 55 8.12 -10.17 -2.08
CA LEU A 55 7.39 -11.23 -2.75
C LEU A 55 6.07 -10.73 -3.34
N PHE A 56 5.63 -9.55 -2.93
CA PHE A 56 4.47 -8.90 -3.51
C PHE A 56 4.71 -8.54 -4.98
N GLU A 57 3.82 -9.05 -5.83
CA GLU A 57 3.71 -8.71 -7.24
C GLU A 57 2.23 -8.66 -7.65
N THR A 58 1.91 -7.81 -8.62
CA THR A 58 0.56 -7.70 -9.18
C THR A 58 0.66 -7.17 -10.61
N THR A 59 -0.27 -7.61 -11.45
CA THR A 59 -0.47 -7.13 -12.82
C THR A 59 -1.64 -6.14 -12.93
N ALA A 60 -2.49 -6.08 -11.90
CA ALA A 60 -3.62 -5.18 -11.86
C ALA A 60 -3.18 -3.71 -11.80
N PRO A 61 -3.82 -2.81 -12.58
CA PRO A 61 -3.51 -1.39 -12.53
C PRO A 61 -3.93 -0.78 -11.19
N ILE A 62 -3.29 0.33 -10.80
CA ILE A 62 -3.56 1.01 -9.52
C ILE A 62 -5.02 1.46 -9.38
N SER A 63 -5.72 1.77 -10.48
CA SER A 63 -7.15 2.10 -10.44
C SER A 63 -8.00 0.94 -9.91
N VAL A 64 -7.66 -0.30 -10.29
CA VAL A 64 -8.34 -1.50 -9.76
C VAL A 64 -8.03 -1.67 -8.27
N TRP A 65 -6.79 -1.41 -7.86
CA TRP A 65 -6.43 -1.43 -6.44
C TRP A 65 -7.21 -0.41 -5.62
N ILE A 66 -7.36 0.83 -6.11
CA ILE A 66 -8.17 1.88 -5.46
C ILE A 66 -9.62 1.41 -5.32
N ASP A 67 -10.25 0.98 -6.41
CA ASP A 67 -11.66 0.58 -6.43
C ASP A 67 -11.93 -0.59 -5.47
N ILE A 68 -11.08 -1.64 -5.54
CA ILE A 68 -11.26 -2.82 -4.70
C ILE A 68 -10.92 -2.53 -3.24
N ALA A 69 -9.93 -1.68 -2.95
CA ALA A 69 -9.58 -1.32 -1.58
C ALA A 69 -10.67 -0.48 -0.90
N ASP A 70 -11.36 0.39 -1.64
CA ASP A 70 -12.55 1.10 -1.13
C ASP A 70 -13.69 0.13 -0.79
N ILE A 71 -14.01 -0.79 -1.72
CA ILE A 71 -15.07 -1.80 -1.51
C ILE A 71 -14.73 -2.75 -0.36
N ALA A 72 -13.49 -3.23 -0.31
CA ALA A 72 -13.01 -4.19 0.67
C ALA A 72 -12.61 -3.54 2.00
N ARG A 73 -12.62 -2.20 2.06
CA ARG A 73 -12.25 -1.39 3.24
C ARG A 73 -10.84 -1.68 3.73
N GLY A 74 -9.89 -1.84 2.80
CA GLY A 74 -8.47 -1.93 3.12
C GLY A 74 -7.61 -2.64 2.05
N ILE A 75 -6.33 -2.29 2.03
CA ILE A 75 -5.37 -2.78 1.01
C ILE A 75 -5.13 -4.29 1.15
N ARG A 76 -4.98 -4.80 2.37
CA ARG A 76 -4.77 -6.25 2.60
C ARG A 76 -5.99 -7.08 2.20
N ALA A 77 -7.19 -6.52 2.31
CA ALA A 77 -8.40 -7.18 1.85
C ALA A 77 -8.46 -7.19 0.32
N ALA A 78 -8.13 -6.07 -0.32
CA ALA A 78 -8.02 -5.97 -1.78
C ALA A 78 -6.97 -6.94 -2.35
N GLU A 79 -5.81 -7.07 -1.70
CA GLU A 79 -4.74 -7.98 -2.11
C GLU A 79 -5.23 -9.42 -2.26
N ARG A 80 -6.01 -9.93 -1.28
CA ARG A 80 -6.56 -11.29 -1.34
C ARG A 80 -7.54 -11.47 -2.50
N ILE A 81 -8.33 -10.45 -2.81
CA ILE A 81 -9.32 -10.48 -3.90
C ILE A 81 -8.60 -10.44 -5.25
N ILE A 82 -7.70 -9.47 -5.44
CA ILE A 82 -6.98 -9.28 -6.70
C ILE A 82 -6.09 -10.48 -6.99
N ALA A 83 -5.31 -10.97 -6.02
CA ALA A 83 -4.48 -12.14 -6.21
C ALA A 83 -5.29 -13.39 -6.56
N ARG A 84 -6.57 -13.49 -6.14
CA ARG A 84 -7.45 -14.58 -6.56
C ARG A 84 -7.85 -14.44 -8.02
N LEU A 85 -8.26 -13.24 -8.43
CA LEU A 85 -8.66 -12.94 -9.81
C LEU A 85 -7.51 -13.15 -10.79
N GLU A 86 -6.29 -12.72 -10.44
CA GLU A 86 -5.09 -12.88 -11.28
C GLU A 86 -4.66 -14.34 -11.46
N ARG A 87 -4.99 -15.24 -10.52
CA ARG A 87 -4.74 -16.69 -10.68
C ARG A 87 -5.77 -17.42 -11.52
N GLU A 88 -6.94 -16.81 -11.74
CA GLU A 88 -8.07 -17.41 -12.46
C GLU A 88 -8.21 -16.92 -13.90
N GLY A 89 -7.56 -15.79 -14.25
CA GLY A 89 -7.49 -15.24 -15.60
C GLY A 89 -6.32 -15.79 -16.41
#